data_AF-A0A8H3DKT5-F1
#
_entry.id   AF-A0A8H3DKT5-F1
#
_cell.length_a   1.000
_cell.length_b   1.000
_cell.length_c   1.000
_cell.angle_alpha   90.00
_cell.angle_beta   90.00
_cell.angle_gamma   90.00
#
_symmetry.space_group_name_H-M   'P 1'
#
loop_
_entity.id
_entity.type
_entity.pdbx_description
1 polymer ?
#
loop_
_entity_poly.entity_id
_entity_poly.type
_entity_poly.pdbx_seq_one_letter_code
_entity_poly.pdbx_strand_id
1 'polypeptide(L)'
;EEGEGEFSMQEEQDLFVSVISTCLTLLLRELENTADSPFQTLLKSNWGAIETVTGTSAWVEELATATASVSEVIHDKIEPKKYVRSFCDRASNALVTRFTNALVKSRPIKGLGGEQLLLDLQSFKSSLLKIPGSGALAESMYARNVTKNISRLETLLKVIITPVDPPDAFVLNYILLIGDSSFSNFQKVLDLKGTPKAEQNTLLDTLLTITSTRTELASESFLTTLDMDPGSIPGGGTETDAPRTTESKREVFSDLRKLVSFTMRRERDKSTLGT
;
A
#
# COMPACT_ATOMS: atom_id res chain seq x y z
N GLU A 1 57.21 1.72 -17.26
CA GLU A 1 56.18 1.83 -16.21
C GLU A 1 54.88 1.26 -16.79
N GLU A 2 54.69 -0.06 -16.69
CA GLU A 2 53.39 -0.67 -16.94
C GLU A 2 52.65 -0.67 -15.60
N GLY A 3 51.83 0.35 -15.38
CA GLY A 3 50.98 0.48 -14.20
C GLY A 3 49.86 -0.55 -14.25
N GLU A 4 49.86 -1.41 -13.24
CA GLU A 4 48.92 -2.49 -12.98
C GLU A 4 47.46 -2.10 -13.26
N GLY A 5 46.79 -2.82 -14.14
CA GLY A 5 45.34 -2.69 -14.34
C GLY A 5 44.62 -3.01 -13.04
N GLU A 6 43.78 -2.09 -12.58
CA GLU A 6 43.01 -2.23 -11.33
C GLU A 6 42.13 -3.48 -11.39
N PHE A 7 42.50 -4.52 -10.64
CA PHE A 7 41.74 -5.76 -10.56
C PHE A 7 40.40 -5.50 -9.86
N SER A 8 39.29 -5.65 -10.60
CA SER A 8 37.94 -5.35 -10.12
C SER A 8 37.06 -6.60 -10.15
N MET A 9 36.43 -6.92 -9.01
CA MET A 9 35.43 -8.00 -8.87
C MET A 9 34.00 -7.46 -8.96
N GLN A 10 33.79 -6.36 -9.70
CA GLN A 10 32.49 -5.68 -9.74
C GLN A 10 31.41 -6.54 -10.42
N GLU A 11 31.77 -7.31 -11.44
CA GLU A 11 30.84 -8.18 -12.15
C GLU A 11 30.32 -9.30 -11.23
N GLU A 12 31.20 -9.91 -10.44
CA GLU A 12 30.85 -10.93 -9.45
C GLU A 12 29.99 -10.35 -8.33
N GLN A 13 30.32 -9.15 -7.84
CA GLN A 13 29.50 -8.44 -6.85
C GLN A 13 28.09 -8.18 -7.38
N ASP A 14 27.97 -7.73 -8.64
CA ASP A 14 26.69 -7.46 -9.27
C ASP A 14 25.83 -8.73 -9.40
N LEU A 15 26.46 -9.89 -9.68
CA LEU A 15 25.79 -11.18 -9.66
C LEU A 15 25.23 -11.52 -8.27
N PHE A 16 26.01 -11.35 -7.20
CA PHE A 16 25.52 -11.57 -5.83
C PHE A 16 24.35 -10.64 -5.46
N VAL A 17 24.42 -9.36 -5.84
CA VAL A 17 23.31 -8.40 -5.62
C VAL A 17 22.05 -8.81 -6.36
N SER A 18 22.18 -9.33 -7.58
CA SER A 18 21.05 -9.86 -8.36
C SER A 18 20.39 -11.06 -7.68
N VAL A 19 21.18 -11.99 -7.14
CA VAL A 19 20.68 -13.14 -6.38
C VAL A 19 19.94 -12.68 -5.12
N ILE A 20 20.53 -11.78 -4.33
CA ILE A 20 19.89 -11.22 -3.12
C ILE A 20 18.54 -10.58 -3.45
N SER A 21 18.49 -9.79 -4.53
CA SER A 21 17.26 -9.14 -4.99
C SER A 21 16.17 -10.15 -5.37
N THR A 22 16.57 -11.26 -6.01
CA THR A 22 15.67 -12.36 -6.37
C THR A 22 15.13 -13.06 -5.12
N CYS A 23 15.99 -13.39 -4.16
CA CYS A 23 15.59 -13.98 -2.89
C CYS A 23 14.61 -13.08 -2.12
N LEU A 24 14.86 -11.77 -2.03
CA LEU A 24 13.94 -10.82 -1.40
C LEU A 24 12.56 -10.79 -2.08
N THR A 25 12.53 -10.95 -3.41
CA THR A 25 11.27 -11.01 -4.17
C THR A 25 10.51 -12.30 -3.91
N LEU A 26 11.21 -13.43 -3.79
CA LEU A 26 10.59 -14.72 -3.43
C LEU A 26 10.02 -14.70 -2.02
N LEU A 27 10.75 -14.12 -1.06
CA LEU A 27 10.29 -13.95 0.32
C LEU A 27 9.05 -13.05 0.39
N LEU A 28 9.01 -11.96 -0.39
CA LEU A 28 7.84 -11.10 -0.50
C LEU A 28 6.63 -11.86 -1.05
N ARG A 29 6.83 -12.68 -2.10
CA ARG A 29 5.77 -13.52 -2.65
C ARG A 29 5.23 -14.51 -1.64
N GLU A 30 6.08 -15.08 -0.79
CA GLU A 30 5.63 -15.98 0.27
C GLU A 30 4.75 -15.25 1.29
N LEU A 31 5.12 -14.02 1.68
CA LEU A 31 4.23 -13.18 2.50
C LEU A 31 2.88 -12.95 1.80
N GLU A 32 2.88 -12.64 0.50
CA GLU A 32 1.64 -12.43 -0.26
C GLU A 32 0.78 -13.70 -0.32
N ASN A 33 1.39 -14.88 -0.46
CA ASN A 33 0.68 -16.16 -0.43
C ASN A 33 0.03 -16.41 0.94
N THR A 34 0.77 -16.21 2.03
CA THR A 34 0.25 -16.39 3.40
C THR A 34 -0.85 -15.38 3.74
N ALA A 35 -0.79 -14.17 3.17
CA ALA A 35 -1.82 -13.15 3.30
C ALA A 35 -3.08 -13.43 2.43
N ASP A 36 -3.05 -14.43 1.54
CA ASP A 36 -4.15 -14.66 0.61
C ASP A 36 -5.46 -15.04 1.32
N SER A 37 -5.43 -16.05 2.18
CA SER A 37 -6.59 -16.49 2.94
C SER A 37 -7.23 -15.37 3.77
N PRO A 38 -6.46 -14.60 4.59
CA PRO A 38 -6.99 -13.43 5.29
C PRO A 38 -7.72 -12.44 4.38
N PHE A 39 -7.13 -12.07 3.24
CA PHE A 39 -7.78 -11.14 2.31
C PHE A 39 -9.01 -11.75 1.61
N GLN A 40 -9.04 -13.05 1.35
CA GLN A 40 -10.24 -13.73 0.86
C GLN A 40 -11.37 -13.68 1.89
N THR A 41 -11.06 -13.79 3.19
CA THR A 41 -12.06 -13.62 4.25
C THR A 41 -12.63 -12.20 4.25
N LEU A 42 -11.77 -11.17 4.14
CA LEU A 42 -12.22 -9.77 4.02
C LEU A 42 -13.15 -9.56 2.81
N LEU A 43 -12.81 -10.13 1.65
CA LEU A 43 -13.58 -9.99 0.40
C LEU A 43 -14.94 -10.69 0.43
N LYS A 44 -15.09 -11.75 1.25
CA LYS A 44 -16.36 -12.47 1.41
C LYS A 44 -17.33 -11.80 2.38
N SER A 45 -16.85 -10.87 3.19
CA SER A 45 -17.68 -10.13 4.14
C SER A 45 -18.68 -9.22 3.43
N ASN A 46 -19.93 -9.25 3.88
CA ASN A 46 -20.96 -8.34 3.40
C ASN A 46 -20.96 -7.04 4.23
N TRP A 47 -20.04 -6.14 3.91
CA TRP A 47 -19.87 -4.87 4.62
C TRP A 47 -21.10 -3.95 4.56
N GLY A 48 -22.01 -4.15 3.61
CA GLY A 48 -23.27 -3.41 3.54
C GLY A 48 -24.36 -3.91 4.49
N ALA A 49 -24.23 -5.13 5.02
CA ALA A 49 -25.24 -5.79 5.86
C ALA A 49 -24.81 -5.94 7.33
N ILE A 50 -23.72 -5.30 7.73
CA ILE A 50 -23.27 -5.31 9.13
C ILE A 50 -24.19 -4.41 9.96
N GLU A 51 -24.80 -4.99 11.00
CA GLU A 51 -25.72 -4.30 11.91
C GLU A 51 -25.12 -3.98 13.29
N THR A 52 -23.93 -4.52 13.59
CA THR A 52 -23.24 -4.28 14.86
C THR A 52 -21.74 -4.21 14.62
N VAL A 53 -21.08 -3.21 15.21
CA VAL A 53 -19.62 -3.20 15.33
C VAL A 53 -19.24 -4.13 16.48
N THR A 54 -18.36 -5.08 16.19
CA THR A 54 -17.83 -6.05 17.14
C THR A 54 -16.36 -5.73 17.45
N GLY A 55 -15.67 -6.64 18.12
CA GLY A 55 -14.21 -6.60 18.18
C GLY A 55 -13.57 -6.75 16.80
N THR A 56 -12.24 -6.82 16.81
CA THR A 56 -11.41 -7.06 15.63
C THR A 56 -11.93 -8.24 14.80
N SER A 57 -12.09 -8.04 13.49
CA SER A 57 -12.54 -9.12 12.58
C SER A 57 -11.50 -10.22 12.41
N ALA A 58 -11.97 -11.45 12.15
CA ALA A 58 -11.10 -12.62 11.95
C ALA A 58 -10.01 -12.41 10.88
N TRP A 59 -10.34 -11.74 9.77
CA TRP A 59 -9.39 -11.52 8.67
C TRP A 59 -8.10 -10.81 9.13
N VAL A 60 -8.21 -9.82 10.02
CA VAL A 60 -7.05 -9.04 10.44
C VAL A 60 -6.27 -9.75 11.55
N GLU A 61 -6.92 -10.59 12.36
CA GLU A 61 -6.24 -11.47 13.32
C GLU A 61 -5.42 -12.56 12.61
N GLU A 62 -6.02 -13.20 11.60
CA GLU A 62 -5.34 -14.17 10.74
C GLU A 62 -4.17 -13.52 10.01
N LEU A 63 -4.38 -12.33 9.45
CA LEU A 63 -3.31 -11.58 8.76
C LEU A 63 -2.18 -11.19 9.71
N ALA A 64 -2.49 -10.75 10.93
CA ALA A 64 -1.49 -10.42 11.93
C ALA A 64 -0.64 -11.64 12.31
N THR A 65 -1.26 -12.80 12.45
CA THR A 65 -0.59 -14.07 12.74
C THR A 65 0.34 -14.48 11.59
N ALA A 66 -0.17 -14.49 10.34
CA ALA A 66 0.62 -14.82 9.16
C ALA A 66 1.81 -13.86 8.96
N THR A 67 1.58 -12.57 9.18
CA THR A 67 2.62 -11.55 9.07
C THR A 67 3.70 -11.71 10.14
N ALA A 68 3.31 -12.05 11.37
CA ALA A 68 4.24 -12.30 12.47
C ALA A 68 5.13 -13.52 12.20
N SER A 69 4.56 -14.62 11.70
CA SER A 69 5.35 -15.84 11.40
C SER A 69 6.39 -15.60 10.31
N VAL A 70 6.04 -14.85 9.25
CA VAL A 70 7.01 -14.51 8.20
C VAL A 70 8.06 -13.53 8.74
N SER A 71 7.65 -12.53 9.52
CA SER A 71 8.56 -11.57 10.15
C SER A 71 9.63 -12.28 11.00
N GLU A 72 9.23 -13.23 11.85
CA GLU A 72 10.16 -13.98 12.71
C GLU A 72 11.24 -14.72 11.90
N VAL A 73 10.85 -15.42 10.84
CA VAL A 73 11.79 -16.15 9.96
C VAL A 73 12.75 -15.17 9.27
N ILE A 74 12.25 -14.02 8.80
CA ILE A 74 13.06 -13.00 8.13
C ILE A 74 14.11 -12.43 9.09
N HIS A 75 13.74 -12.12 10.33
CA HIS A 75 14.67 -11.58 11.33
C HIS A 75 15.71 -12.60 11.79
N ASP A 76 15.34 -13.88 11.87
CA ASP A 76 16.28 -14.94 12.28
C ASP A 76 17.28 -15.31 11.17
N LYS A 77 16.83 -15.32 9.89
CA LYS A 77 17.62 -15.89 8.79
C LYS A 77 18.36 -14.89 7.91
N ILE A 78 18.08 -13.58 8.02
CA ILE A 78 18.65 -12.58 7.10
C ILE A 78 19.60 -11.62 7.82
N GLU A 79 20.88 -11.71 7.46
CA GLU A 79 21.90 -10.69 7.69
C GLU A 79 22.45 -10.25 6.31
N PRO A 80 22.71 -8.95 6.04
CA PRO A 80 22.63 -7.82 6.95
C PRO A 80 21.23 -7.20 7.16
N LYS A 81 21.04 -6.54 8.31
CA LYS A 81 19.78 -5.84 8.70
C LYS A 81 19.21 -4.87 7.65
N LYS A 82 20.02 -4.39 6.71
CA LYS A 82 19.55 -3.55 5.59
C LYS A 82 18.59 -4.29 4.66
N TYR A 83 18.80 -5.60 4.46
CA TYR A 83 17.93 -6.43 3.63
C TYR A 83 16.62 -6.77 4.35
N VAL A 84 16.67 -6.99 5.66
CA VAL A 84 15.47 -7.06 6.51
C VAL A 84 14.63 -5.79 6.37
N ARG A 85 15.25 -4.60 6.51
CA ARG A 85 14.54 -3.32 6.31
C ARG A 85 13.90 -3.22 4.92
N SER A 86 14.65 -3.56 3.87
CA SER A 86 14.14 -3.54 2.50
C SER A 86 12.94 -4.47 2.31
N PHE A 87 12.97 -5.65 2.92
CA PHE A 87 11.84 -6.56 2.97
C PHE A 87 10.64 -5.92 3.71
N CYS A 88 10.84 -5.38 4.92
CA CYS A 88 9.76 -4.77 5.70
C CYS A 88 9.06 -3.63 4.93
N ASP A 89 9.83 -2.73 4.31
CA ASP A 89 9.30 -1.63 3.50
C ASP A 89 8.40 -2.17 2.38
N ARG A 90 8.89 -3.14 1.61
CA ARG A 90 8.14 -3.77 0.49
C ARG A 90 6.90 -4.52 0.97
N ALA A 91 7.05 -5.31 2.03
CA ALA A 91 5.97 -6.05 2.67
C ALA A 91 4.82 -5.12 3.06
N SER A 92 5.13 -4.00 3.74
CA SER A 92 4.11 -3.04 4.16
C SER A 92 3.39 -2.40 2.98
N ASN A 93 4.13 -2.01 1.94
CA ASN A 93 3.54 -1.42 0.74
C ASN A 93 2.65 -2.44 -0.01
N ALA A 94 3.11 -3.69 -0.15
CA ALA A 94 2.34 -4.75 -0.80
C ALA A 94 1.03 -5.05 -0.06
N LEU A 95 1.09 -5.18 1.27
CA LEU A 95 -0.09 -5.44 2.10
C LEU A 95 -1.09 -4.26 2.09
N VAL A 96 -0.60 -3.02 2.14
CA VAL A 96 -1.46 -1.83 2.04
C VAL A 96 -2.13 -1.76 0.66
N THR A 97 -1.40 -2.07 -0.41
CA THR A 97 -1.97 -2.14 -1.77
C THR A 97 -3.05 -3.22 -1.85
N ARG A 98 -2.80 -4.43 -1.32
CA ARG A 98 -3.82 -5.49 -1.25
C ARG A 98 -5.04 -5.06 -0.47
N PHE A 99 -4.86 -4.44 0.70
CA PHE A 99 -5.99 -3.93 1.49
C PHE A 99 -6.78 -2.87 0.73
N THR A 100 -6.11 -1.94 0.06
CA THR A 100 -6.75 -0.91 -0.77
C THR A 100 -7.58 -1.54 -1.89
N ASN A 101 -7.02 -2.50 -2.61
CA ASN A 101 -7.72 -3.24 -3.66
C ASN A 101 -8.91 -4.04 -3.11
N ALA A 102 -8.75 -4.63 -1.93
CA ALA A 102 -9.81 -5.39 -1.29
C ALA A 102 -10.96 -4.48 -0.82
N LEU A 103 -10.64 -3.29 -0.29
CA LEU A 103 -11.61 -2.26 0.07
C LEU A 103 -12.42 -1.82 -1.16
N VAL A 104 -11.74 -1.57 -2.28
CA VAL A 104 -12.36 -1.22 -3.56
C VAL A 104 -13.28 -2.34 -4.08
N LYS A 105 -12.92 -3.61 -3.90
CA LYS A 105 -13.78 -4.75 -4.27
C LYS A 105 -14.93 -5.01 -3.30
N SER A 106 -14.83 -4.51 -2.07
CA SER A 106 -15.80 -4.72 -0.99
C SER A 106 -17.04 -3.81 -1.08
N ARG A 107 -17.21 -3.13 -2.22
CA ARG A 107 -18.36 -2.25 -2.46
C ARG A 107 -19.68 -3.03 -2.50
N PRO A 108 -20.76 -2.50 -1.93
CA PRO A 108 -20.84 -1.20 -1.25
C PRO A 108 -20.42 -1.28 0.23
N ILE A 109 -19.76 -0.23 0.73
CA ILE A 109 -19.41 -0.09 2.16
C ILE A 109 -20.36 0.94 2.79
N LYS A 110 -21.16 0.52 3.77
CA LYS A 110 -22.22 1.35 4.36
C LYS A 110 -22.27 1.24 5.88
N GLY A 111 -22.72 2.32 6.52
CA GLY A 111 -23.06 2.37 7.95
C GLY A 111 -22.00 1.71 8.84
N LEU A 112 -22.47 0.77 9.67
CA LEU A 112 -21.65 0.10 10.68
C LEU A 112 -20.58 -0.82 10.09
N GLY A 113 -20.73 -1.29 8.84
CA GLY A 113 -19.66 -2.05 8.20
C GLY A 113 -18.45 -1.19 7.83
N GLY A 114 -18.66 0.08 7.49
CA GLY A 114 -17.57 1.04 7.36
C GLY A 114 -16.88 1.32 8.70
N GLU A 115 -17.65 1.42 9.79
CA GLU A 115 -17.10 1.58 11.15
C GLU A 115 -16.29 0.35 11.60
N GLN A 116 -16.77 -0.86 11.30
CA GLN A 116 -16.01 -2.09 11.54
C GLN A 116 -14.70 -2.12 10.74
N LEU A 117 -14.71 -1.72 9.46
CA LEU A 117 -13.49 -1.61 8.66
C LEU A 117 -12.52 -0.56 9.21
N LEU A 118 -13.03 0.54 9.79
CA LEU A 118 -12.20 1.57 10.42
C LEU A 118 -11.51 1.03 11.68
N LEU A 119 -12.21 0.20 12.47
CA LEU A 119 -11.63 -0.51 13.61
C LEU A 119 -10.56 -1.51 13.14
N ASP A 120 -10.92 -2.37 12.17
CA ASP A 120 -10.01 -3.38 11.64
C ASP A 120 -8.75 -2.75 11.02
N LEU A 121 -8.87 -1.56 10.40
CA LEU A 121 -7.75 -0.80 9.85
C LEU A 121 -6.71 -0.44 10.93
N GLN A 122 -7.13 -0.18 12.17
CA GLN A 122 -6.19 0.09 13.27
C GLN A 122 -5.47 -1.18 13.73
N SER A 123 -6.17 -2.31 13.76
CA SER A 123 -5.55 -3.63 14.01
C SER A 123 -4.56 -4.00 12.90
N PHE A 124 -4.91 -3.69 11.64
CA PHE A 124 -4.03 -3.88 10.49
C PHE A 124 -2.79 -2.97 10.55
N LYS A 125 -2.96 -1.69 10.90
CA LYS A 125 -1.83 -0.79 11.16
C LYS A 125 -0.89 -1.35 12.23
N SER A 126 -1.45 -1.88 13.31
CA SER A 126 -0.68 -2.47 14.42
C SER A 126 0.13 -3.69 13.95
N SER A 127 -0.43 -4.56 13.10
CA SER A 127 0.32 -5.68 12.55
C SER A 127 1.45 -5.25 11.61
N LEU A 128 1.20 -4.24 10.76
CA LEU A 128 2.25 -3.67 9.90
C LEU A 128 3.41 -3.10 10.72
N LEU A 129 3.12 -2.31 11.76
CA LEU A 129 4.16 -1.68 12.60
C LEU A 129 5.03 -2.71 13.35
N LYS A 130 4.57 -3.96 13.49
CA LYS A 130 5.32 -5.05 14.14
C LYS A 130 6.23 -5.81 13.18
N ILE A 131 6.08 -5.68 11.85
CA ILE A 131 6.90 -6.40 10.85
C ILE A 131 8.42 -6.19 11.05
N PRO A 132 8.92 -4.99 11.39
CA PRO A 132 10.36 -4.79 11.63
C PRO A 132 10.89 -5.36 12.95
N GLY A 133 10.06 -6.00 13.78
CA GLY A 133 10.46 -6.60 15.06
C GLY A 133 10.65 -5.58 16.20
N SER A 134 10.61 -6.09 17.44
CA SER A 134 10.92 -5.30 18.64
C SER A 134 12.40 -4.98 18.70
N GLY A 135 12.78 -3.73 18.42
CA GLY A 135 14.17 -3.27 18.52
C GLY A 135 14.61 -2.25 17.48
N ALA A 136 13.78 -1.93 16.49
CA ALA A 136 14.10 -0.89 15.52
C ALA A 136 12.88 -0.01 15.19
N LEU A 137 12.74 1.02 16.03
CA LEU A 137 12.23 2.36 15.68
C LEU A 137 10.73 2.48 15.38
N ALA A 138 9.93 2.61 16.44
CA ALA A 138 8.63 3.30 16.38
C ALA A 138 8.72 4.73 15.82
N GLU A 139 9.94 5.31 15.79
CA GLU A 139 10.28 6.62 15.21
C GLU A 139 10.94 6.52 13.82
N SER A 140 10.98 5.33 13.20
CA SER A 140 11.60 5.15 11.89
C SER A 140 10.82 5.81 10.76
N MET A 141 11.53 6.08 9.67
CA MET A 141 10.92 6.40 8.38
C MET A 141 9.87 5.36 7.95
N TYR A 142 10.08 4.07 8.29
CA TYR A 142 9.10 3.00 8.09
C TYR A 142 7.79 3.26 8.82
N ALA A 143 7.83 3.48 10.14
CA ALA A 143 6.63 3.71 10.95
C ALA A 143 5.86 4.96 10.49
N ARG A 144 6.59 6.02 10.10
CA ARG A 144 6.00 7.23 9.50
C ARG A 144 5.32 6.94 8.16
N ASN A 145 5.93 6.13 7.28
CA ASN A 145 5.34 5.76 5.99
C ASN A 145 4.09 4.91 6.17
N VAL A 146 4.13 3.88 7.03
CA VAL A 146 2.95 3.07 7.38
C VAL A 146 1.84 3.96 7.91
N THR A 147 2.14 4.83 8.88
CA THR A 147 1.14 5.74 9.47
C THR A 147 0.52 6.67 8.43
N LYS A 148 1.33 7.24 7.52
CA LYS A 148 0.84 8.11 6.44
C LYS A 148 -0.06 7.39 5.44
N ASN A 149 0.28 6.15 5.08
CA ASN A 149 -0.54 5.37 4.15
C ASN A 149 -1.86 4.93 4.80
N ILE A 150 -1.80 4.49 6.05
CA ILE A 150 -3.00 4.14 6.81
C ILE A 150 -3.89 5.36 7.04
N SER A 151 -3.34 6.54 7.36
CA SER A 151 -4.15 7.74 7.59
C SER A 151 -4.95 8.14 6.36
N ARG A 152 -4.44 7.91 5.14
CA ARG A 152 -5.18 8.14 3.89
C ARG A 152 -6.39 7.20 3.76
N LEU A 153 -6.20 5.93 4.07
CA LEU A 153 -7.29 4.93 4.10
C LEU A 153 -8.32 5.24 5.20
N GLU A 154 -7.85 5.72 6.35
CA GLU A 154 -8.70 6.16 7.46
C GLU A 154 -9.57 7.36 7.04
N THR A 155 -8.97 8.36 6.41
CA THR A 155 -9.70 9.51 5.84
C THR A 155 -10.74 9.07 4.83
N LEU A 156 -10.39 8.17 3.89
CA LEU A 156 -11.32 7.64 2.90
C LEU A 156 -12.52 6.94 3.56
N LEU A 157 -12.27 6.03 4.51
CA LEU A 157 -13.33 5.34 5.25
C LEU A 157 -14.23 6.32 6.02
N LYS A 158 -13.66 7.34 6.68
CA LYS A 158 -14.43 8.37 7.39
C LYS A 158 -15.41 9.09 6.47
N VAL A 159 -14.97 9.47 5.28
CA VAL A 159 -15.87 10.08 4.29
C VAL A 159 -16.94 9.08 3.84
N ILE A 160 -16.59 7.83 3.55
CA ILE A 160 -17.55 6.79 3.13
C ILE A 160 -18.62 6.55 4.19
N ILE A 161 -18.27 6.55 5.48
CA ILE A 161 -19.20 6.32 6.60
C ILE A 161 -20.16 7.52 6.76
N THR A 162 -19.71 8.74 6.45
CA THR A 162 -20.50 9.96 6.64
C THR A 162 -21.84 9.89 5.90
N PRO A 163 -22.98 10.19 6.56
CA PRO A 163 -24.29 10.24 5.90
C PRO A 163 -24.32 11.21 4.71
N VAL A 164 -25.08 10.88 3.67
CA VAL A 164 -25.24 11.73 2.47
C VAL A 164 -26.33 12.79 2.64
N ASP A 165 -27.20 12.64 3.63
CA ASP A 165 -28.25 13.59 3.97
C ASP A 165 -27.87 14.35 5.26
N PRO A 166 -27.83 15.69 5.27
CA PRO A 166 -28.08 16.59 4.14
C PRO A 166 -26.89 16.65 3.13
N PRO A 167 -27.15 16.81 1.82
CA PRO A 167 -26.13 16.83 0.76
C PRO A 167 -24.97 17.81 1.00
N ASP A 168 -25.29 19.03 1.41
CA ASP A 168 -24.31 20.10 1.63
C ASP A 168 -23.30 19.71 2.73
N ALA A 169 -23.78 19.09 3.82
CA ALA A 169 -22.92 18.66 4.91
C ALA A 169 -21.98 17.54 4.49
N PHE A 170 -22.46 16.60 3.68
CA PHE A 170 -21.63 15.53 3.13
C PHE A 170 -20.50 16.07 2.23
N VAL A 171 -20.84 16.98 1.32
CA VAL A 171 -19.86 17.63 0.43
C VAL A 171 -18.85 18.46 1.21
N LEU A 172 -19.30 19.21 2.23
CA LEU A 172 -18.39 19.98 3.09
C LEU A 172 -17.42 19.06 3.87
N ASN A 173 -17.89 17.91 4.33
CA ASN A 173 -17.05 16.91 5.00
C ASN A 173 -16.05 16.28 4.03
N TYR A 174 -16.45 15.99 2.78
CA TYR A 174 -15.52 15.57 1.73
C TYR A 174 -14.41 16.60 1.51
N ILE A 175 -14.77 17.88 1.34
CA ILE A 175 -13.80 18.96 1.13
C ILE A 175 -12.87 19.10 2.35
N LEU A 176 -13.39 18.98 3.57
CA LEU A 176 -12.60 19.06 4.79
C LEU A 176 -11.56 17.93 4.90
N LEU A 177 -11.96 16.70 4.56
CA LEU A 177 -11.15 15.50 4.76
C LEU A 177 -10.23 15.18 3.58
N ILE A 178 -10.71 15.34 2.35
CA ILE A 178 -9.96 15.03 1.12
C ILE A 178 -9.21 16.27 0.59
N GLY A 179 -9.83 17.46 0.69
CA GLY A 179 -9.17 18.71 0.32
C GLY A 179 -9.09 19.00 -1.17
N ASP A 180 -9.85 18.30 -2.01
CA ASP A 180 -9.90 18.53 -3.45
C ASP A 180 -11.32 18.91 -3.94
N SER A 181 -11.39 19.40 -5.18
CA SER A 181 -12.64 19.69 -5.92
C SER A 181 -12.85 18.73 -7.10
N SER A 182 -12.17 17.58 -7.11
CA SER A 182 -12.18 16.66 -8.24
C SER A 182 -13.48 15.86 -8.31
N PHE A 183 -14.22 16.06 -9.39
CA PHE A 183 -15.43 15.32 -9.70
C PHE A 183 -15.17 13.81 -9.77
N SER A 184 -14.05 13.41 -10.39
CA SER A 184 -13.65 11.99 -10.48
C SER A 184 -13.41 11.41 -9.10
N ASN A 185 -12.68 12.11 -8.22
CA ASN A 185 -12.38 11.60 -6.88
C ASN A 185 -13.63 11.52 -6.00
N PHE A 186 -14.52 12.51 -6.08
CA PHE A 186 -15.79 12.46 -5.37
C PHE A 186 -16.68 11.32 -5.86
N GLN A 187 -16.73 11.10 -7.18
CA GLN A 187 -17.42 9.97 -7.79
C GLN A 187 -16.88 8.62 -7.28
N LYS A 188 -15.55 8.47 -7.10
CA LYS A 188 -14.96 7.26 -6.49
C LYS A 188 -15.50 7.01 -5.09
N VAL A 189 -15.63 8.04 -4.26
CA VAL A 189 -16.19 7.94 -2.90
C VAL A 189 -17.66 7.49 -2.95
N LEU A 190 -18.46 8.07 -3.82
CA LEU A 190 -19.88 7.72 -3.98
C LEU A 190 -20.05 6.26 -4.46
N ASP A 191 -19.20 5.81 -5.37
CA ASP A 191 -19.21 4.42 -5.84
C ASP A 191 -18.74 3.46 -4.73
N LEU A 192 -17.75 3.85 -3.92
CA LEU A 192 -17.32 3.06 -2.75
C LEU A 192 -18.44 2.88 -1.73
N LYS A 193 -19.19 3.95 -1.48
CA LYS A 193 -20.38 3.93 -0.63
C LYS A 193 -21.55 3.14 -1.25
N GLY A 194 -21.56 3.01 -2.59
CA GLY A 194 -22.70 2.46 -3.33
C GLY A 194 -23.91 3.39 -3.32
N THR A 195 -23.67 4.69 -3.45
CA THR A 195 -24.72 5.70 -3.60
C THR A 195 -25.45 5.49 -4.93
N PRO A 196 -26.80 5.47 -4.97
CA PRO A 196 -27.56 5.31 -6.21
C PRO A 196 -27.26 6.40 -7.24
N LYS A 197 -27.23 6.04 -8.53
CA LYS A 197 -26.88 6.99 -9.62
C LYS A 197 -27.75 8.25 -9.65
N ALA A 198 -29.03 8.15 -9.27
CA ALA A 198 -29.91 9.31 -9.17
C ALA A 198 -29.44 10.31 -8.11
N GLU A 199 -29.05 9.84 -6.92
CA GLU A 199 -28.53 10.67 -5.83
C GLU A 199 -27.11 11.19 -6.12
N GLN A 200 -26.30 10.42 -6.86
CA GLN A 200 -24.95 10.86 -7.23
C GLN A 200 -24.98 12.16 -8.02
N ASN A 201 -25.87 12.30 -9.00
CA ASN A 201 -25.99 13.52 -9.81
C ASN A 201 -26.27 14.76 -8.93
N THR A 202 -27.20 14.64 -7.98
CA THR A 202 -27.50 15.72 -7.04
C THR A 202 -26.29 16.10 -6.18
N LEU A 203 -25.57 15.12 -5.64
CA LEU A 203 -24.37 15.38 -4.82
C LEU A 203 -23.23 16.02 -5.63
N LEU A 204 -23.10 15.64 -6.90
CA LEU A 204 -22.12 16.21 -7.82
C LEU A 204 -22.45 17.67 -8.18
N ASP A 205 -23.73 17.99 -8.38
CA ASP A 205 -24.19 19.36 -8.58
C ASP A 205 -23.96 20.23 -7.32
N THR A 206 -24.20 19.65 -6.13
CA THR A 206 -23.87 20.30 -4.85
C THR A 206 -22.37 20.55 -4.71
N LEU A 207 -21.52 19.58 -5.09
CA LEU A 207 -20.07 19.77 -5.11
C LEU A 207 -19.67 20.93 -6.02
N LEU A 208 -20.17 20.97 -7.25
CA LEU A 208 -19.90 22.06 -8.19
C LEU A 208 -20.32 23.42 -7.61
N THR A 209 -21.53 23.49 -7.05
CA THR A 209 -22.06 24.71 -6.45
C THR A 209 -21.17 25.21 -5.31
N ILE A 210 -20.81 24.35 -4.36
CA ILE A 210 -20.00 24.72 -3.19
C ILE A 210 -18.57 25.09 -3.59
N THR A 211 -17.96 24.32 -4.50
CA THR A 211 -16.57 24.55 -4.95
C THR A 211 -16.42 25.75 -5.87
N SER A 212 -17.49 26.23 -6.52
CA SER A 212 -17.46 27.41 -7.40
C SER A 212 -16.97 28.69 -6.71
N THR A 213 -17.07 28.75 -5.37
CA THR A 213 -16.63 29.88 -4.54
C THR A 213 -15.30 29.63 -3.82
N ARG A 214 -14.69 28.46 -3.99
CA ARG A 214 -13.47 28.01 -3.27
C ARG A 214 -12.32 27.78 -4.24
N THR A 215 -11.54 28.83 -4.49
CA THR A 215 -10.41 28.81 -5.44
C THR A 215 -9.14 28.18 -4.87
N GLU A 216 -9.12 27.92 -3.56
CA GLU A 216 -8.00 27.32 -2.83
C GLU A 216 -7.92 25.80 -2.89
N LEU A 217 -8.97 25.13 -3.41
CA LEU A 217 -9.03 23.67 -3.44
C LEU A 217 -8.14 23.10 -4.54
N ALA A 218 -7.43 22.02 -4.21
CA ALA A 218 -6.61 21.31 -5.19
C ALA A 218 -7.52 20.57 -6.20
N SER A 219 -7.00 20.37 -7.41
CA SER A 219 -7.66 19.55 -8.44
C SER A 219 -7.39 18.04 -8.26
N GLU A 220 -6.46 17.67 -7.39
CA GLU A 220 -6.03 16.29 -7.17
C GLU A 220 -5.82 16.00 -5.67
N SER A 221 -5.96 14.74 -5.29
CA SER A 221 -5.65 14.25 -3.95
C SER A 221 -5.07 12.83 -4.02
N PHE A 222 -4.93 12.19 -2.86
CA PHE A 222 -4.52 10.77 -2.81
C PHE A 222 -5.54 9.82 -3.47
N LEU A 223 -6.77 10.28 -3.73
CA LEU A 223 -7.78 9.50 -4.45
C LEU A 223 -7.56 9.50 -5.97
N THR A 224 -6.79 10.44 -6.51
CA THR A 224 -6.53 10.50 -7.96
C THR A 224 -5.93 9.21 -8.48
N THR A 225 -4.99 8.62 -7.73
CA THR A 225 -4.31 7.36 -8.07
C THR A 225 -5.06 6.11 -7.60
N LEU A 226 -6.22 6.26 -6.95
CA LEU A 226 -7.02 5.11 -6.53
C LEU A 226 -7.62 4.42 -7.76
N ASP A 227 -7.20 3.17 -7.98
CA ASP A 227 -7.77 2.28 -8.99
C ASP A 227 -9.11 1.73 -8.50
N MET A 228 -10.18 1.96 -9.27
CA MET A 228 -11.52 1.50 -8.94
C MET A 228 -11.87 0.13 -9.51
N ASP A 229 -11.02 -0.44 -10.37
CA ASP A 229 -11.20 -1.76 -10.97
C ASP A 229 -9.94 -2.64 -10.89
N PRO A 230 -9.48 -2.97 -9.66
CA PRO A 230 -8.26 -3.72 -9.45
C PRO A 230 -8.42 -5.18 -9.88
N GLY A 231 -8.18 -5.49 -11.15
CA GLY A 231 -8.27 -6.84 -11.69
C GLY A 231 -8.87 -6.96 -13.09
N SER A 232 -9.33 -5.87 -13.71
CA SER A 232 -9.56 -5.88 -15.16
C SER A 232 -8.21 -5.92 -15.87
N ILE A 233 -7.87 -7.11 -16.37
CA ILE A 233 -6.88 -7.22 -17.44
C ILE A 233 -7.48 -6.43 -18.63
N PRO A 234 -6.77 -5.44 -19.21
CA PRO A 234 -7.22 -4.81 -20.43
C PRO A 234 -7.44 -5.90 -21.48
N GLY A 235 -8.66 -5.98 -22.04
CA GLY A 235 -9.16 -7.11 -22.81
C GLY A 235 -8.17 -7.70 -23.82
N GLY A 236 -7.78 -8.96 -23.59
CA GLY A 236 -7.08 -9.79 -24.56
C GLY A 236 -8.08 -10.32 -25.59
N GLY A 237 -8.24 -9.61 -26.70
CA GLY A 237 -8.70 -10.21 -27.95
C GLY A 237 -7.66 -11.23 -28.42
N THR A 238 -8.13 -12.41 -28.79
CA THR A 238 -7.33 -13.50 -29.36
C THR A 238 -6.64 -13.06 -30.65
N GLU A 239 -5.33 -12.88 -30.61
CA GLU A 239 -4.47 -13.05 -31.78
C GLU A 239 -3.10 -13.57 -31.32
N THR A 240 -2.73 -14.71 -31.91
CA THR A 240 -1.48 -15.43 -31.71
C THR A 240 -0.32 -14.67 -32.35
N ASP A 241 0.61 -14.13 -31.56
CA ASP A 241 2.03 -14.14 -31.92
C ASP A 241 2.96 -13.97 -30.69
N ALA A 242 4.16 -14.53 -30.77
CA ALA A 242 5.13 -14.68 -29.69
C ALA A 242 5.98 -13.39 -29.42
N PRO A 243 6.90 -13.34 -28.44
CA PRO A 243 6.86 -12.38 -27.36
C PRO A 243 7.71 -11.11 -27.57
N ARG A 244 7.23 -9.96 -27.07
CA ARG A 244 8.07 -8.83 -26.65
C ARG A 244 7.91 -8.60 -25.15
N THR A 245 8.95 -8.95 -24.42
CA THR A 245 9.15 -8.59 -23.01
C THR A 245 9.49 -7.10 -22.88
N THR A 246 8.57 -6.30 -22.36
CA THR A 246 8.90 -5.02 -21.71
C THR A 246 8.75 -5.22 -20.21
N GLU A 247 9.85 -5.61 -19.56
CA GLU A 247 9.92 -5.80 -18.13
C GLU A 247 9.92 -4.45 -17.38
N SER A 248 8.97 -4.30 -16.45
CA SER A 248 9.04 -3.31 -15.36
C SER A 248 10.08 -3.68 -14.27
N LYS A 249 11.05 -4.56 -14.58
CA LYS A 249 12.07 -5.02 -13.62
C LYS A 249 13.09 -3.94 -13.26
N ARG A 250 13.30 -2.90 -14.07
CA ARG A 250 14.56 -2.12 -14.01
C ARG A 250 14.75 -1.19 -12.81
N GLU A 251 13.69 -0.78 -12.12
CA GLU A 251 13.81 0.22 -11.03
C GLU A 251 14.27 -0.40 -9.71
N VAL A 252 13.66 -1.51 -9.30
CA VAL A 252 13.95 -2.17 -8.02
C VAL A 252 15.40 -2.70 -7.97
N PHE A 253 15.91 -3.24 -9.08
CA PHE A 253 17.30 -3.68 -9.20
C PHE A 253 18.29 -2.50 -9.26
N SER A 254 17.88 -1.34 -9.76
CA SER A 254 18.72 -0.14 -9.80
C SER A 254 18.91 0.42 -8.38
N ASP A 255 17.83 0.48 -7.59
CA ASP A 255 17.90 1.00 -6.22
C ASP A 255 18.60 0.04 -5.25
N LEU A 256 18.45 -1.28 -5.44
CA LEU A 256 19.25 -2.27 -4.72
C LEU A 256 20.74 -2.19 -5.07
N ARG A 257 21.08 -2.03 -6.36
CA ARG A 257 22.47 -1.80 -6.78
C ARG A 257 23.03 -0.55 -6.12
N LYS A 258 22.33 0.58 -6.18
CA LYS A 258 22.77 1.83 -5.51
C LYS A 258 22.97 1.63 -4.00
N LEU A 259 22.02 0.96 -3.32
CA LEU A 259 22.10 0.70 -1.87
C LEU A 259 23.30 -0.19 -1.53
N VAL A 260 23.53 -1.26 -2.29
CA VAL A 260 24.64 -2.19 -2.04
C VAL A 260 25.98 -1.55 -2.40
N SER A 261 26.11 -0.89 -3.55
CA SER A 261 27.31 -0.15 -3.94
C SER A 261 27.67 0.92 -2.91
N PHE A 262 26.68 1.64 -2.36
CA PHE A 262 26.91 2.61 -1.29
C PHE A 262 27.44 1.95 -0.01
N THR A 263 26.91 0.79 0.38
CA THR A 263 27.41 0.06 1.54
C THR A 263 28.81 -0.52 1.35
N MET A 264 29.12 -1.09 0.18
CA MET A 264 30.46 -1.60 -0.11
C MET A 264 31.50 -0.49 -0.23
N ARG A 265 31.10 0.69 -0.71
CA ARG A 265 31.95 1.89 -0.68
C ARG A 265 32.22 2.35 0.75
N ARG A 266 31.19 2.38 1.59
CA ARG A 266 31.31 2.75 3.02
C ARG A 266 32.14 1.76 3.84
N GLU A 267 32.10 0.47 3.52
CA GLU A 267 32.96 -0.54 4.14
C GLU A 267 34.43 -0.39 3.70
N ARG A 268 34.68 -0.13 2.41
CA ARG A 268 36.02 0.22 1.91
C ARG A 268 36.60 1.44 2.60
N ASP A 269 35.83 2.51 2.74
CA ASP A 269 36.26 3.75 3.40
C ASP A 269 36.54 3.55 4.91
N LYS A 270 35.86 2.60 5.57
CA LYS A 270 36.14 2.24 6.97
C LYS A 270 37.41 1.41 7.12
N SER A 271 37.73 0.54 6.17
CA SER A 271 38.98 -0.23 6.19
C SER A 271 40.22 0.62 5.92
N THR A 272 40.11 1.71 5.17
CA THR A 272 41.23 2.64 4.90
C THR A 272 41.49 3.67 5.99
N LEU A 273 40.51 3.95 6.87
CA LEU A 273 40.71 4.79 8.07
C LEU A 273 41.15 4.02 9.33
N GLY A 274 41.34 2.69 9.20
CA GLY A 274 41.68 1.77 10.30
C GLY A 274 43.15 1.32 10.35
N THR A 275 44.09 2.16 9.90
CA THR A 275 45.55 1.98 10.05
C THR A 275 46.18 3.29 10.49
#